data_AF-A0BGT0-F1
#
_entry.id   AF-A0BGT0-F1
#
_cell.length_a   1.000
_cell.length_b   1.000
_cell.length_c   1.000
_cell.angle_alpha   90.00
_cell.angle_beta   90.00
_cell.angle_gamma   90.00
#
_symmetry.space_group_name_H-M   'P 1'
#
loop_
_entity.id
_entity.type
_entity.pdbx_description
1 polymer ?
#
loop_
_entity_poly.entity_id
_entity_poly.type
_entity_poly.pdbx_seq_one_letter_code
_entity_poly.pdbx_strand_id
1 'polypeptide(L)'
;MQMQQAPPVQFEKCPKHPQNDIVLFCLSIECKEPLCKDCCKLHVHWHNQQGTQANLDTVDNVRQQLLTDVHEMKHRFEEERAILHHFSDSEQSEAVKQLQNKLQKVKQTLLAAVHEYCHQLEEQVKQRIHLHRQSHPGEKKELHQKLNTIINNLDQQEKMLLQPKYIRGCLMVMSEEQNHDFDQIAFDVDNALKHYLSNAFDLVISEDKLVRIVQSFNEYVEIQEVNLREELDHYTRKIRDNKKNPHEPLNKQFNSTSQKQLQPKESKLMQSIYDDKFRPTFQPGASQYRPNFNDSKADQIMSKFYH
;
A
#
# COMPACT_ATOMS: atom_id res chain seq x y z
N MET A 1 35.97 50.80 33.12
CA MET A 1 34.80 49.98 33.49
C MET A 1 34.24 50.55 34.78
N GLN A 2 33.08 51.22 34.71
CA GLN A 2 32.40 51.70 35.91
C GLN A 2 31.77 50.49 36.60
N MET A 3 32.19 50.21 37.85
CA MET A 3 31.52 49.20 38.66
C MET A 3 30.15 49.75 39.03
N GLN A 4 29.10 49.21 38.40
CA GLN A 4 27.72 49.41 38.83
C GLN A 4 27.61 48.85 40.25
N GLN A 5 27.50 49.74 41.24
CA GLN A 5 27.18 49.34 42.60
C GLN A 5 25.81 48.67 42.59
N ALA A 6 25.75 47.43 43.07
CA ALA A 6 24.49 46.73 43.25
C ALA A 6 23.58 47.56 44.17
N PRO A 7 22.28 47.69 43.86
CA PRO A 7 21.36 48.41 44.71
C PRO A 7 21.37 47.83 46.14
N PRO A 8 21.21 48.66 47.18
CA PRO A 8 21.22 48.21 48.56
C PRO A 8 20.10 47.19 48.80
N VAL A 9 20.45 46.09 49.48
CA VAL A 9 19.49 45.03 49.84
C VAL A 9 18.49 45.59 50.86
N GLN A 10 17.22 45.65 50.47
CA GLN A 10 16.12 46.01 51.37
C GLN A 10 15.51 44.72 51.94
N PHE A 11 15.59 44.55 53.25
CA PHE A 11 14.94 43.43 53.94
C PHE A 11 13.48 43.77 54.26
N GLU A 12 12.62 42.74 54.28
CA GLU A 12 11.22 42.90 54.68
C GLU A 12 11.08 43.08 56.20
N LYS A 13 10.15 43.95 56.61
CA LYS A 13 9.84 44.18 58.02
C LYS A 13 9.02 43.04 58.61
N CYS A 14 9.35 42.64 59.82
CA CYS A 14 8.60 41.62 60.53
C CYS A 14 7.18 42.12 60.87
N PRO A 15 6.12 41.35 60.56
CA PRO A 15 4.75 41.77 60.83
C PRO A 15 4.44 41.87 62.33
N LYS A 16 5.12 41.09 63.17
CA LYS A 16 4.99 41.11 64.63
C LYS A 16 5.87 42.18 65.29
N HIS A 17 6.98 42.54 64.65
CA HIS A 17 7.95 43.51 65.17
C HIS A 17 8.35 44.48 64.05
N PRO A 18 7.53 45.50 63.73
CA PRO A 18 7.72 46.35 62.54
C PRO A 18 9.04 47.13 62.49
N GLN A 19 9.72 47.27 63.64
CA GLN A 19 11.03 47.91 63.72
C GLN A 19 12.18 46.98 63.28
N ASN A 20 11.96 45.67 63.22
CA ASN A 20 12.98 44.68 62.92
C ASN A 20 12.81 44.09 61.52
N ASP A 21 13.94 43.87 60.86
CA ASP A 21 14.02 43.16 59.59
C ASP A 21 13.99 41.64 59.81
N ILE A 22 13.41 40.93 58.84
CA ILE A 22 13.49 39.48 58.74
C ILE A 22 14.89 39.13 58.21
N VAL A 23 15.66 38.39 59.00
CA VAL A 23 17.08 38.11 58.72
C VAL A 23 17.43 36.62 58.86
N LEU A 24 16.57 35.83 59.51
CA LEU A 24 16.72 34.40 59.70
C LEU A 24 15.53 33.63 59.12
N PHE A 25 15.73 32.36 58.82
CA PHE A 25 14.69 31.44 58.37
C PHE A 25 14.87 30.08 59.04
N CYS A 26 13.79 29.49 59.56
CA CYS A 26 13.82 28.14 60.10
C CYS A 26 13.59 27.12 59.00
N LEU A 27 14.57 26.26 58.75
CA LEU A 27 14.59 25.21 57.73
C LEU A 27 14.02 23.88 58.22
N SER A 28 13.57 23.79 59.47
CA SER A 28 12.90 22.59 59.98
C SER A 28 11.67 22.28 59.12
N ILE A 29 11.53 21.02 58.68
CA ILE A 29 10.59 20.59 57.62
C ILE A 29 9.15 21.01 57.92
N GLU A 30 8.73 20.92 59.19
CA GLU A 30 7.37 21.23 59.63
C GLU A 30 7.15 22.71 59.98
N CYS A 31 8.21 23.53 59.99
CA CYS A 31 8.14 24.94 60.41
C CYS A 31 8.22 25.91 59.23
N LYS A 32 9.35 25.93 58.51
CA LYS A 32 9.60 26.83 57.36
C LYS A 32 9.19 28.30 57.60
N GLU A 33 9.52 28.86 58.77
CA GLU A 33 9.09 30.22 59.16
C GLU A 33 10.22 31.27 59.01
N PRO A 34 9.95 32.45 58.42
CA PRO A 34 10.87 33.58 58.42
C PRO A 34 10.85 34.33 59.77
N LEU A 35 12.03 34.71 60.26
CA LEU A 35 12.22 35.23 61.60
C LEU A 35 13.05 36.52 61.61
N CYS A 36 12.60 37.51 62.38
CA CYS A 36 13.46 38.61 62.83
C CYS A 36 14.22 38.22 64.11
N LYS A 37 15.15 39.07 64.54
CA LYS A 37 15.98 38.82 65.75
C LYS A 37 15.17 38.52 67.01
N ASP A 38 13.99 39.14 67.18
CA ASP A 38 13.17 38.97 68.37
C ASP A 38 12.27 37.73 68.26
N CYS A 39 11.71 37.47 67.08
CA CYS A 39 10.95 36.23 66.81
C CYS A 39 11.82 34.98 66.98
N CYS A 40 13.09 35.03 66.57
CA CYS A 40 14.02 33.90 66.66
C CYS A 40 14.13 33.33 68.08
N LYS A 41 14.22 34.19 69.11
CA LYS A 41 14.35 33.74 70.51
C LYS A 41 13.13 32.95 70.97
N LEU A 42 11.94 33.47 70.67
CA LEU A 42 10.67 32.81 71.00
C LEU A 42 10.52 31.50 70.23
N HIS A 43 10.93 31.51 68.96
CA HIS A 43 10.83 30.38 68.06
C HIS A 43 11.70 29.19 68.48
N VAL A 44 12.96 29.44 68.86
CA VAL A 44 13.86 28.40 69.40
C VAL A 44 13.31 27.81 70.70
N HIS A 45 12.76 28.65 71.58
CA HIS A 45 12.15 28.18 72.82
C HIS A 45 10.94 27.26 72.53
N TRP A 46 10.11 27.62 71.56
CA TRP A 46 8.99 26.79 71.12
C TRP A 46 9.45 25.43 70.58
N HIS A 47 10.45 25.40 69.69
CA HIS A 47 11.03 24.13 69.20
C HIS A 47 11.48 23.22 70.36
N ASN A 48 12.19 23.80 71.35
CA ASN A 48 12.65 23.06 72.53
C ASN A 48 11.50 22.52 73.38
N GLN A 49 10.41 23.29 73.56
CA GLN A 49 9.21 22.82 74.27
C GLN A 49 8.52 21.65 73.56
N GLN A 50 8.54 21.65 72.22
CA GLN A 50 8.02 20.58 71.39
C GLN A 50 8.98 19.38 71.27
N GLY A 51 10.15 19.43 71.92
CA GLY A 51 11.18 18.39 71.81
C GLY A 51 11.82 18.31 70.43
N THR A 52 11.74 19.37 69.63
CA THR A 52 12.34 19.47 68.29
C THR A 52 13.50 20.47 68.29
N GLN A 53 14.36 20.42 67.27
CA GLN A 53 15.45 21.39 67.10
C GLN A 53 15.10 22.40 66.01
N ALA A 54 15.37 23.68 66.29
CA ALA A 54 15.31 24.73 65.29
C ALA A 54 16.54 24.63 64.38
N ASN A 55 16.34 24.49 63.07
CA ASN A 55 17.41 24.58 62.08
C ASN A 55 17.38 25.97 61.46
N LEU A 56 18.20 26.90 61.93
CA LEU A 56 18.16 28.30 61.51
C LEU A 56 19.30 28.63 60.56
N ASP A 57 18.99 29.35 59.49
CA ASP A 57 19.98 29.94 58.59
C ASP A 57 19.59 31.38 58.24
N THR A 58 20.51 32.14 57.65
CA THR A 58 20.26 33.50 57.17
C THR A 58 19.38 33.48 55.93
N VAL A 59 18.54 34.51 55.76
CA VAL A 59 17.66 34.63 54.58
C VAL A 59 18.47 34.63 53.27
N ASP A 60 19.68 35.20 53.27
CA ASP A 60 20.54 35.24 52.08
C ASP A 60 21.04 33.83 51.68
N ASN A 61 21.46 33.02 52.65
CA ASN A 61 21.87 31.63 52.40
C ASN A 61 20.69 30.79 51.88
N VAL A 62 19.52 30.90 52.53
CA VAL A 62 18.32 30.18 52.10
C VAL A 62 17.88 30.63 50.72
N ARG A 63 17.93 31.93 50.42
CA ARG A 63 17.65 32.46 49.08
C ARG A 63 18.59 31.87 48.04
N GLN A 64 19.89 31.82 48.32
CA GLN A 64 20.88 31.28 47.39
C GLN A 64 20.65 29.79 47.14
N GLN A 65 20.33 29.01 48.19
CA GLN A 65 19.96 27.60 48.07
C GLN A 65 18.72 27.42 47.20
N LEU A 66 17.63 28.15 47.49
CA LEU A 66 16.40 28.08 46.72
C LEU A 66 16.60 28.50 45.25
N LEU A 67 17.44 29.50 44.98
CA LEU A 67 17.80 29.88 43.61
C LEU A 67 18.48 28.73 42.88
N THR A 68 19.44 28.06 43.51
CA THR A 68 20.09 26.87 42.94
C THR A 68 19.06 25.77 42.67
N ASP A 69 18.20 25.45 43.63
CA ASP A 69 17.16 24.41 43.47
C ASP A 69 16.20 24.73 42.32
N VAL A 70 15.76 25.99 42.21
CA VAL A 70 14.90 26.46 41.12
C VAL A 70 15.62 26.38 39.78
N HIS A 71 16.90 26.76 39.72
CA HIS A 71 17.71 26.65 38.51
C HIS A 71 17.88 25.19 38.06
N GLU A 72 18.14 24.26 38.98
CA GLU A 72 18.22 22.83 38.69
C GLU A 72 16.89 22.27 38.19
N MET A 73 15.78 22.60 38.85
CA MET A 73 14.44 22.17 38.40
C MET A 73 14.13 22.71 37.01
N LYS A 74 14.37 24.01 36.78
CA LYS A 74 14.19 24.61 35.45
C LYS A 74 15.01 23.88 34.40
N HIS A 75 16.27 23.57 34.70
CA HIS A 75 17.14 22.84 33.77
C HIS A 75 16.59 21.45 33.44
N ARG A 76 16.11 20.68 34.44
CA ARG A 76 15.48 19.37 34.22
C ARG A 76 14.23 19.49 33.33
N PHE A 77 13.37 20.48 33.57
CA PHE A 77 12.20 20.70 32.73
C PHE A 77 12.57 21.12 31.30
N GLU A 78 13.66 21.86 31.10
CA GLU A 78 14.15 22.19 29.76
C GLU A 78 14.69 20.95 29.02
N GLU A 79 15.29 19.98 29.72
CA GLU A 79 15.69 18.69 29.15
C GLU A 79 14.48 17.86 28.72
N GLU A 80 13.49 17.72 29.61
CA GLU A 80 12.26 16.98 29.28
C GLU A 80 11.48 17.67 28.14
N ARG A 81 11.45 19.00 28.11
CA ARG A 81 10.89 19.76 26.99
C ARG A 81 11.65 19.52 25.68
N ALA A 82 12.97 19.44 25.72
CA ALA A 82 13.78 19.17 24.53
C ALA A 82 13.54 17.75 23.99
N ILE A 83 13.37 16.76 24.88
CA ILE A 83 12.98 15.40 24.50
C ILE A 83 11.61 15.44 23.82
N LEU A 84 10.60 16.08 24.44
CA LEU A 84 9.26 16.19 23.85
C LEU A 84 9.26 16.90 22.50
N HIS A 85 10.03 17.98 22.34
CA HIS A 85 10.11 18.72 21.08
C HIS A 85 10.64 17.88 19.92
N HIS A 86 11.56 16.95 20.19
CA HIS A 86 12.07 16.00 19.19
C HIS A 86 10.97 15.05 18.69
N PHE A 87 9.98 14.72 19.53
CA PHE A 87 8.84 13.88 19.16
C PHE A 87 7.66 14.67 18.58
N SER A 88 7.44 15.92 18.99
CA SER A 88 6.37 16.76 18.43
C SER A 88 6.67 17.22 17.00
N ASP A 89 7.92 17.55 16.69
CA ASP A 89 8.31 17.89 15.31
C ASP A 89 8.37 16.65 14.41
N SER A 90 8.54 15.46 15.00
CA SER A 90 8.55 14.21 14.26
C SER A 90 7.16 13.66 13.93
N GLU A 91 6.07 14.28 14.41
CA GLU A 91 4.73 14.00 13.89
C GLU A 91 4.51 14.55 12.46
N GLN A 92 5.33 15.50 12.01
CA GLN A 92 5.49 15.83 10.58
C GLN A 92 6.65 15.08 9.91
N SER A 93 7.23 14.07 10.58
CA SER A 93 8.55 13.54 10.24
C SER A 93 8.66 12.94 8.85
N GLU A 94 9.90 12.98 8.39
CA GLU A 94 10.50 12.05 7.45
C GLU A 94 9.92 10.62 7.54
N ALA A 95 9.54 10.09 8.71
CA ALA A 95 8.94 8.76 8.83
C ALA A 95 7.53 8.68 8.21
N VAL A 96 6.68 9.69 8.42
CA VAL A 96 5.37 9.80 7.76
C VAL A 96 5.55 9.92 6.25
N LYS A 97 6.50 10.75 5.80
CA LYS A 97 6.85 10.85 4.37
C LYS A 97 7.37 9.54 3.80
N GLN A 98 8.20 8.81 4.54
CA GLN A 98 8.70 7.50 4.15
C GLN A 98 7.58 6.46 4.08
N LEU A 99 6.62 6.47 5.00
CA LEU A 99 5.44 5.63 4.96
C LEU A 99 4.57 5.96 3.73
N GLN A 100 4.32 7.23 3.46
CA GLN A 100 3.61 7.68 2.26
C GLN A 100 4.34 7.24 0.97
N ASN A 101 5.67 7.38 0.93
CA ASN A 101 6.48 6.93 -0.20
C ASN A 101 6.44 5.40 -0.38
N LYS A 102 6.49 4.63 0.72
CA LYS A 102 6.32 3.16 0.67
C LYS A 102 4.94 2.79 0.13
N LEU A 103 3.89 3.43 0.63
CA LEU A 103 2.52 3.21 0.18
C LEU A 103 2.36 3.54 -1.31
N GLN A 104 2.94 4.65 -1.76
CA GLN A 104 2.92 5.06 -3.15
C GLN A 104 3.67 4.07 -4.05
N LYS A 105 4.82 3.55 -3.58
CA LYS A 105 5.58 2.52 -4.31
C LYS A 105 4.77 1.23 -4.42
N VAL A 106 4.14 0.78 -3.33
CA VAL A 106 3.26 -0.40 -3.33
C VAL A 106 2.12 -0.23 -4.34
N LYS A 107 1.45 0.93 -4.33
CA LYS A 107 0.40 1.26 -5.31
C LYS A 107 0.90 1.17 -6.75
N GLN A 108 2.05 1.78 -7.06
CA GLN A 108 2.64 1.74 -8.39
C GLN A 108 3.00 0.31 -8.82
N THR A 109 3.58 -0.48 -7.94
CA THR A 109 3.91 -1.89 -8.21
C THR A 109 2.67 -2.73 -8.48
N LEU A 110 1.60 -2.55 -7.70
CA LEU A 110 0.35 -3.28 -7.91
C LEU A 110 -0.30 -2.90 -9.26
N LEU A 111 -0.35 -1.60 -9.58
CA LEU A 111 -0.86 -1.14 -10.87
C LEU A 111 -0.04 -1.72 -12.03
N ALA A 112 1.28 -1.70 -11.94
CA ALA A 112 2.15 -2.28 -12.96
C ALA A 112 1.91 -3.78 -13.14
N ALA A 113 1.76 -4.54 -12.05
CA ALA A 113 1.47 -5.97 -12.10
C ALA A 113 0.10 -6.26 -12.76
N VAL A 114 -0.93 -5.46 -12.45
CA VAL A 114 -2.25 -5.59 -13.09
C VAL A 114 -2.17 -5.27 -14.59
N HIS A 115 -1.49 -4.19 -14.96
CA HIS A 115 -1.30 -3.82 -16.37
C HIS A 115 -0.56 -4.89 -17.16
N GLU A 116 0.53 -5.42 -16.60
CA GLU A 116 1.31 -6.49 -17.21
C GLU A 116 0.46 -7.76 -17.41
N TYR A 117 -0.31 -8.17 -16.41
CA TYR A 117 -1.22 -9.31 -16.53
C TYR A 117 -2.28 -9.09 -17.62
N CYS A 118 -2.91 -7.92 -17.66
CA CYS A 118 -3.89 -7.59 -18.70
C CYS A 118 -3.23 -7.60 -20.10
N HIS A 119 -2.02 -7.07 -20.23
CA HIS A 119 -1.28 -7.09 -21.49
C HIS A 119 -0.99 -8.53 -21.96
N GLN A 120 -0.54 -9.40 -21.04
CA GLN A 120 -0.33 -10.82 -21.36
C GLN A 120 -1.62 -11.52 -21.77
N LEU A 121 -2.74 -11.22 -21.12
CA LEU A 121 -4.05 -11.76 -21.47
C LEU A 121 -4.48 -11.30 -22.87
N GLU A 122 -4.26 -10.02 -23.21
CA GLU A 122 -4.50 -9.50 -24.55
C GLU A 122 -3.65 -10.19 -25.61
N GLU A 123 -2.36 -10.41 -25.34
CA GLU A 123 -1.47 -11.13 -26.26
C GLU A 123 -1.92 -12.59 -26.43
N GLN A 124 -2.35 -13.27 -25.37
CA GLN A 124 -2.93 -14.62 -25.48
C GLN A 124 -4.20 -14.64 -26.33
N VAL A 125 -5.09 -13.66 -26.15
CA VAL A 125 -6.28 -13.51 -26.98
C VAL A 125 -5.89 -13.27 -28.43
N LYS A 126 -4.97 -12.35 -28.71
CA LYS A 126 -4.47 -12.09 -30.08
C LYS A 126 -3.86 -13.34 -30.71
N GLN A 127 -3.06 -14.10 -29.97
CA GLN A 127 -2.49 -15.37 -30.43
C GLN A 127 -3.58 -16.38 -30.75
N ARG A 128 -4.62 -16.52 -29.91
CA ARG A 128 -5.76 -17.40 -30.20
C ARG A 128 -6.56 -16.93 -31.41
N ILE A 129 -6.81 -15.63 -31.56
CA ILE A 129 -7.43 -15.08 -32.79
C ILE A 129 -6.57 -15.42 -34.01
N HIS A 130 -5.25 -15.27 -33.89
CA HIS A 130 -4.32 -15.54 -34.98
C HIS A 130 -4.30 -17.02 -35.36
N LEU A 131 -4.17 -17.93 -34.40
CA LEU A 131 -4.24 -19.37 -34.61
C LEU A 131 -5.58 -19.78 -35.22
N HIS A 132 -6.68 -19.22 -34.72
CA HIS A 132 -8.01 -19.44 -35.27
C HIS A 132 -8.09 -18.99 -36.74
N ARG A 133 -7.55 -17.81 -37.09
CA ARG A 133 -7.48 -17.34 -38.48
C ARG A 133 -6.56 -18.19 -39.36
N GLN A 134 -5.43 -18.65 -38.83
CA GLN A 134 -4.44 -19.46 -39.56
C GLN A 134 -4.88 -20.91 -39.75
N SER A 135 -5.73 -21.43 -38.88
CA SER A 135 -6.10 -22.84 -38.92
C SER A 135 -6.85 -23.21 -40.22
N HIS A 136 -7.53 -22.26 -40.86
CA HIS A 136 -8.32 -22.51 -42.08
C HIS A 136 -8.17 -21.36 -43.09
N PRO A 137 -6.94 -21.12 -43.60
CA PRO A 137 -6.70 -20.03 -44.54
C PRO A 137 -7.24 -20.45 -45.90
N GLY A 138 -8.39 -19.92 -46.28
CA GLY A 138 -8.96 -20.12 -47.62
C GLY A 138 -10.11 -21.12 -47.69
N GLU A 139 -10.30 -22.02 -46.72
CA GLU A 139 -11.41 -22.98 -46.75
C GLU A 139 -12.79 -22.29 -46.86
N LYS A 140 -13.02 -21.24 -46.05
CA LYS A 140 -14.22 -20.40 -46.17
C LYS A 140 -14.36 -19.79 -47.56
N LYS A 141 -13.25 -19.33 -48.15
CA LYS A 141 -13.24 -18.67 -49.46
C LYS A 141 -13.51 -19.68 -50.59
N GLU A 142 -12.93 -20.87 -50.48
CA GLU A 142 -13.10 -21.98 -51.42
C GLU A 142 -14.53 -22.53 -51.38
N LEU A 143 -15.09 -22.79 -50.19
CA LEU A 143 -16.49 -23.18 -50.04
C LEU A 143 -17.43 -22.11 -50.56
N HIS A 144 -17.18 -20.83 -50.25
CA HIS A 144 -17.98 -19.73 -50.77
C HIS A 144 -17.89 -19.63 -52.30
N GLN A 145 -16.71 -19.84 -52.89
CA GLN A 145 -16.54 -19.86 -54.35
C GLN A 145 -17.27 -21.05 -54.98
N LYS A 146 -17.15 -22.26 -54.41
CA LYS A 146 -17.87 -23.45 -54.87
C LYS A 146 -19.39 -23.23 -54.86
N LEU A 147 -19.92 -22.71 -53.75
CA LEU A 147 -21.35 -22.39 -53.62
C LEU A 147 -21.80 -21.35 -54.66
N ASN A 148 -21.03 -20.26 -54.84
CA ASN A 148 -21.36 -19.24 -55.85
C ASN A 148 -21.32 -19.80 -57.28
N THR A 149 -20.38 -20.70 -57.60
CA THR A 149 -20.36 -21.35 -58.92
C THR A 149 -21.62 -22.18 -59.16
N ILE A 150 -22.07 -22.93 -58.15
CA ILE A 150 -23.29 -23.74 -58.25
C ILE A 150 -24.52 -22.84 -58.41
N ILE A 151 -24.65 -21.81 -57.57
CA ILE A 151 -25.74 -20.84 -57.65
C ILE A 151 -25.79 -20.20 -59.05
N ASN A 152 -24.65 -19.75 -59.58
CA ASN A 152 -24.59 -19.13 -60.91
C ASN A 152 -25.01 -20.10 -62.03
N ASN A 153 -24.64 -21.39 -61.92
CA ASN A 153 -25.06 -22.41 -62.88
C ASN A 153 -26.57 -22.65 -62.82
N LEU A 154 -27.14 -22.74 -61.61
CA LEU A 154 -28.58 -22.89 -61.39
C LEU A 154 -29.36 -21.66 -61.90
N ASP A 155 -28.88 -20.45 -61.63
CA ASP A 155 -29.47 -19.21 -62.15
C ASP A 155 -29.47 -19.19 -63.69
N GLN A 156 -28.42 -19.71 -64.33
CA GLN A 156 -28.35 -19.81 -65.79
C GLN A 156 -29.36 -20.83 -66.33
N GLN A 157 -29.50 -21.98 -65.68
CA GLN A 157 -30.51 -22.99 -66.01
C GLN A 157 -31.93 -22.43 -65.87
N GLU A 158 -32.22 -21.77 -64.75
CA GLU A 158 -33.51 -21.13 -64.48
C GLU A 158 -33.83 -20.09 -65.57
N LYS A 159 -32.89 -19.20 -65.88
CA LYS A 159 -33.07 -18.20 -66.96
C LYS A 159 -33.38 -18.84 -68.31
N MET A 160 -32.77 -19.97 -68.64
CA MET A 160 -33.03 -20.69 -69.91
C MET A 160 -34.41 -21.35 -69.93
N LEU A 161 -34.91 -21.82 -68.79
CA LEU A 161 -36.25 -22.38 -68.66
C LEU A 161 -37.34 -21.30 -68.73
N LEU A 162 -37.05 -20.08 -68.26
CA LEU A 162 -37.99 -18.95 -68.31
C LEU A 162 -38.10 -18.28 -69.70
N GLN A 163 -37.26 -18.64 -70.67
CA GLN A 163 -37.32 -18.08 -72.02
C GLN A 163 -38.44 -18.71 -72.87
N PRO A 164 -39.04 -17.97 -73.82
CA PRO A 164 -40.07 -18.51 -74.72
C PRO A 164 -39.64 -19.74 -75.55
N LYS A 165 -38.33 -19.96 -75.71
CA LYS A 165 -37.72 -21.12 -76.41
C LYS A 165 -37.06 -22.09 -75.41
N TYR A 166 -37.82 -22.51 -74.39
CA TYR A 166 -37.34 -23.27 -73.22
C TYR A 166 -36.89 -24.72 -73.48
N ILE A 167 -37.20 -25.32 -74.65
CA ILE A 167 -36.86 -26.73 -74.95
C ILE A 167 -35.37 -27.02 -74.74
N ARG A 168 -34.48 -26.07 -75.09
CA ARG A 168 -33.03 -26.20 -74.85
C ARG A 168 -32.69 -26.22 -73.35
N GLY A 169 -33.37 -25.41 -72.54
CA GLY A 169 -33.22 -25.41 -71.09
C GLY A 169 -33.67 -26.74 -70.48
N CYS A 170 -34.82 -27.28 -70.92
CA CYS A 170 -35.30 -28.58 -70.46
C CYS A 170 -34.32 -29.71 -70.79
N LEU A 171 -33.79 -29.75 -72.03
CA LEU A 171 -32.78 -30.73 -72.41
C LEU A 171 -31.51 -30.59 -71.58
N MET A 172 -31.05 -29.36 -71.33
CA MET A 172 -29.85 -29.10 -70.52
C MET A 172 -30.01 -29.63 -69.09
N VAL A 173 -31.11 -29.27 -68.42
CA VAL A 173 -31.41 -29.72 -67.04
C VAL A 173 -31.63 -31.23 -66.96
N MET A 174 -32.23 -31.85 -67.97
CA MET A 174 -32.41 -33.30 -68.03
C MET A 174 -31.12 -34.07 -68.39
N SER A 175 -30.20 -33.44 -69.12
CA SER A 175 -28.95 -34.04 -69.60
C SER A 175 -27.78 -33.90 -68.63
N GLU A 176 -27.81 -32.87 -67.78
CA GLU A 176 -26.91 -32.81 -66.64
C GLU A 176 -27.39 -33.87 -65.64
N GLU A 177 -26.76 -35.05 -65.67
CA GLU A 177 -26.75 -35.92 -64.50
C GLU A 177 -26.43 -35.03 -63.30
N GLN A 178 -27.35 -34.94 -62.34
CA GLN A 178 -27.21 -34.12 -61.14
C GLN A 178 -26.10 -34.69 -60.24
N ASN A 179 -24.86 -34.68 -60.72
CA ASN A 179 -23.64 -34.90 -59.96
C ASN A 179 -23.19 -33.58 -59.32
N HIS A 180 -24.12 -32.68 -59.04
CA HIS A 180 -23.91 -31.74 -57.96
C HIS A 180 -23.95 -32.59 -56.70
N ASP A 181 -22.78 -32.87 -56.15
CA ASP A 181 -22.59 -33.59 -54.90
C ASP A 181 -23.08 -32.70 -53.75
N PHE A 182 -24.38 -32.37 -53.78
CA PHE A 182 -25.03 -31.43 -52.87
C PHE A 182 -24.90 -31.94 -51.44
N ASP A 183 -25.03 -33.25 -51.25
CA ASP A 183 -24.83 -33.91 -49.97
C ASP A 183 -23.39 -33.75 -49.50
N GLN A 184 -22.40 -33.90 -50.38
CA GLN A 184 -21.00 -33.67 -50.04
C GLN A 184 -20.70 -32.20 -49.74
N ILE A 185 -21.28 -31.25 -50.46
CA ILE A 185 -21.08 -29.82 -50.23
C ILE A 185 -21.77 -29.38 -48.94
N ALA A 186 -22.98 -29.87 -48.67
CA ALA A 186 -23.67 -29.63 -47.40
C ALA A 186 -22.85 -30.22 -46.24
N PHE A 187 -22.31 -31.43 -46.41
CA PHE A 187 -21.42 -32.05 -45.44
C PHE A 187 -20.13 -31.26 -45.22
N ASP A 188 -19.50 -30.75 -46.28
CA ASP A 188 -18.30 -29.92 -46.19
C ASP A 188 -18.58 -28.59 -45.46
N VAL A 189 -19.73 -27.96 -45.72
CA VAL A 189 -20.18 -26.73 -45.04
C VAL A 189 -20.45 -27.01 -43.55
N ASP A 190 -21.16 -28.09 -43.23
CA ASP A 190 -21.45 -28.47 -41.85
C ASP A 190 -20.18 -28.79 -41.07
N ASN A 191 -19.21 -29.45 -41.70
CA ASN A 191 -17.92 -29.74 -41.07
C ASN A 191 -17.11 -28.46 -40.84
N ALA A 192 -17.06 -27.56 -41.82
CA ALA A 192 -16.39 -26.27 -41.66
C ALA A 192 -17.03 -25.43 -40.54
N LEU A 193 -18.37 -25.44 -40.43
CA LEU A 193 -19.11 -24.77 -39.36
C LEU A 193 -18.86 -25.40 -37.99
N LYS A 194 -18.95 -26.73 -37.87
CA LYS A 194 -18.65 -27.45 -36.63
C LYS A 194 -17.23 -27.15 -36.17
N HIS A 195 -16.28 -27.17 -37.09
CA HIS A 195 -14.88 -26.87 -36.80
C HIS A 195 -14.69 -25.41 -36.37
N TYR A 196 -15.36 -24.46 -37.02
CA TYR A 196 -15.32 -23.04 -36.62
C TYR A 196 -15.89 -22.85 -35.21
N LEU A 197 -17.05 -23.44 -34.93
CA LEU A 197 -17.74 -23.34 -33.64
C LEU A 197 -16.97 -24.06 -32.52
N SER A 198 -16.33 -25.19 -32.81
CA SER A 198 -15.53 -25.93 -31.82
C SER A 198 -14.26 -25.19 -31.39
N ASN A 199 -13.78 -24.26 -32.22
CA ASN A 199 -12.61 -23.44 -31.94
C ASN A 199 -12.96 -21.99 -31.54
N ALA A 200 -14.26 -21.68 -31.45
CA ALA A 200 -14.72 -20.43 -30.88
C ALA A 200 -14.36 -20.39 -29.39
N PHE A 201 -13.89 -19.25 -28.92
CA PHE A 201 -13.54 -19.04 -27.52
C PHE A 201 -14.13 -17.73 -27.03
N ASP A 202 -14.40 -17.70 -25.73
CA ASP A 202 -14.94 -16.54 -25.04
C ASP A 202 -14.07 -16.21 -23.82
N LEU A 203 -14.12 -14.95 -23.40
CA LEU A 203 -13.45 -14.48 -22.20
C LEU A 203 -14.45 -14.47 -21.04
N VAL A 204 -14.38 -15.47 -20.17
CA VAL A 204 -15.24 -15.55 -18.99
C VAL A 204 -14.60 -14.82 -17.82
N ILE A 205 -15.29 -13.78 -17.34
CA ILE A 205 -14.91 -13.03 -16.14
C ILE A 205 -15.64 -13.62 -14.94
N SER A 206 -14.90 -14.03 -13.91
CA SER A 206 -15.47 -14.61 -12.69
C SER A 206 -15.45 -13.57 -11.56
N GLU A 207 -16.63 -13.10 -11.16
CA GLU A 207 -16.79 -12.10 -10.10
C GLU A 207 -16.35 -12.62 -8.72
N ASP A 208 -16.58 -13.91 -8.42
CA ASP A 208 -16.11 -14.52 -7.16
C ASP A 208 -14.59 -14.46 -6.99
N LYS A 209 -13.84 -14.52 -8.10
CA LYS A 209 -12.38 -14.40 -8.06
C LYS A 209 -11.94 -12.97 -7.78
N LEU A 210 -12.73 -11.96 -8.15
CA LEU A 210 -12.45 -10.58 -7.81
C LEU A 210 -12.48 -10.36 -6.30
N VAL A 211 -13.44 -10.98 -5.60
CA VAL A 211 -13.51 -10.93 -4.13
C VAL A 211 -12.24 -11.52 -3.49
N ARG A 212 -11.74 -12.64 -4.01
CA ARG A 212 -10.48 -13.24 -3.51
C ARG A 212 -9.28 -12.34 -3.72
N ILE A 213 -9.21 -11.63 -4.84
CA ILE A 213 -8.14 -10.65 -5.10
C ILE A 213 -8.14 -9.55 -4.03
N VAL A 214 -9.31 -9.04 -3.65
CA VAL A 214 -9.44 -8.05 -2.57
C VAL A 214 -8.94 -8.61 -1.23
N GLN A 215 -9.29 -9.86 -0.91
CA GLN A 215 -8.78 -10.51 0.30
C GLN A 215 -7.26 -10.64 0.29
N SER A 216 -6.68 -11.08 -0.83
CA SER A 216 -5.22 -11.17 -0.99
C SER A 216 -4.52 -9.81 -0.89
N PHE A 217 -5.16 -8.70 -1.29
CA PHE A 217 -4.60 -7.37 -1.08
C PHE A 217 -4.54 -6.98 0.40
N ASN A 218 -5.51 -7.38 1.20
CA ASN A 218 -5.48 -7.15 2.65
C ASN A 218 -4.38 -7.95 3.34
N GLU A 219 -4.05 -9.14 2.83
CA GLU A 219 -2.93 -9.95 3.34
C GLU A 219 -1.56 -9.40 2.89
N TYR A 220 -1.52 -8.67 1.78
CA TYR A 220 -0.26 -8.18 1.20
C TYR A 220 0.30 -6.94 1.92
N VAL A 221 -0.57 -6.09 2.48
CA VAL A 221 -0.16 -4.86 3.18
C VAL A 221 -0.77 -4.83 4.57
N GLU A 222 0.09 -4.83 5.60
CA GLU A 222 -0.32 -4.73 6.99
C GLU A 222 0.19 -3.43 7.61
N ILE A 223 -0.66 -2.81 8.44
CA ILE A 223 -0.26 -1.69 9.30
C ILE A 223 0.09 -2.28 10.66
N GLN A 224 1.37 -2.20 11.04
CA GLN A 224 1.85 -2.65 12.34
C GLN A 224 2.26 -1.46 13.21
N GLU A 225 1.97 -1.54 14.50
CA GLU A 225 2.49 -0.59 15.49
C GLU A 225 3.99 -0.81 15.68
N VAL A 226 4.76 0.27 15.57
CA VAL A 226 6.21 0.23 15.79
C VAL A 226 6.50 0.56 17.24
N ASN A 227 7.27 -0.28 17.91
CA ASN A 227 7.76 0.00 19.25
C ASN A 227 8.93 1.00 19.19
N LEU A 228 8.66 2.27 19.52
CA LEU A 228 9.65 3.36 19.50
C LEU A 228 10.48 3.47 20.79
N ARG A 229 10.38 2.51 21.71
CA ARG A 229 11.04 2.58 23.02
C ARG A 229 12.56 2.68 22.93
N GLU A 230 13.18 1.91 22.04
CA GLU A 230 14.64 1.95 21.84
C GLU A 230 15.12 3.30 21.28
N GLU A 231 14.32 3.90 20.41
CA GLU A 231 14.60 5.22 19.83
C GLU A 231 14.46 6.32 20.90
N LEU A 232 13.42 6.26 21.73
CA LEU A 232 13.25 7.12 22.90
C LEU A 232 14.46 7.03 23.83
N ASP A 233 14.86 5.82 24.21
CA ASP A 233 16.01 5.60 25.10
C ASP A 233 17.32 6.17 24.51
N HIS A 234 17.53 6.02 23.20
CA HIS A 234 18.68 6.57 22.51
C HIS A 234 18.71 8.11 22.54
N TYR A 235 17.59 8.78 22.22
CA TYR A 235 17.53 10.25 22.23
C TYR A 235 17.61 10.83 23.64
N THR A 236 16.96 10.20 24.61
CA THR A 236 17.06 10.58 26.02
C THR A 236 18.51 10.54 26.50
N ARG A 237 19.28 9.49 26.16
CA ARG A 237 20.71 9.42 26.48
C ARG A 237 21.50 10.53 25.79
N LYS A 238 21.34 10.70 24.48
CA LYS A 238 22.07 11.70 23.70
C LYS A 238 21.89 13.13 24.22
N ILE A 239 20.66 13.52 24.57
CA ILE A 239 20.36 14.86 25.09
C ILE A 239 21.00 15.07 26.47
N ARG A 240 20.93 14.06 27.33
CA ARG A 240 21.50 14.10 28.69
C ARG A 240 23.04 14.05 28.66
N ASP A 241 23.64 13.34 27.72
CA ASP A 241 25.10 13.18 27.61
C ASP A 241 25.74 14.41 26.94
N ASN A 242 25.12 14.99 25.90
CA ASN A 242 25.64 16.20 25.23
C ASN A 242 25.75 17.42 26.16
N LYS A 243 24.96 17.48 27.24
CA LYS A 243 25.01 18.59 28.22
C LYS A 243 26.03 18.39 29.33
N LYS A 244 26.52 17.16 29.56
CA LYS A 244 27.54 16.89 30.59
C LYS A 244 28.96 17.31 30.16
N ASN A 245 29.20 17.51 28.86
CA ASN A 245 30.47 18.01 28.32
C ASN A 245 30.26 19.20 27.36
N PRO A 246 30.15 20.46 27.87
CA PRO A 246 29.93 21.62 27.01
C PRO A 246 31.17 22.09 26.22
N HIS A 247 32.34 21.46 26.43
CA HIS A 247 33.64 22.04 26.04
C HIS A 247 34.42 21.33 24.94
N GLU A 248 33.89 20.28 24.30
CA GLU A 248 34.54 19.77 23.08
C GLU A 248 33.98 20.47 21.84
N PRO A 249 34.82 21.19 21.05
CA PRO A 249 34.38 21.77 19.81
C PRO A 249 33.93 20.64 18.88
N LEU A 250 32.69 20.79 18.40
CA LEU A 250 31.99 19.91 17.47
C LEU A 250 32.73 19.86 16.13
N ASN A 251 33.85 19.14 16.10
CA ASN A 251 34.64 18.94 14.91
C ASN A 251 35.00 17.46 14.82
N LYS A 252 34.08 16.67 14.25
CA LYS A 252 34.37 15.64 13.25
C LYS A 252 33.12 14.87 12.83
N GLN A 253 32.89 14.93 11.51
CA GLN A 253 32.49 13.80 10.67
C GLN A 253 31.09 13.23 10.87
N PHE A 254 30.09 13.96 10.36
CA PHE A 254 29.02 13.33 9.57
C PHE A 254 29.63 12.78 8.27
N ASN A 255 30.18 11.57 8.31
CA ASN A 255 30.43 10.75 7.13
C ASN A 255 30.65 9.31 7.59
N SER A 256 29.56 8.56 7.76
CA SER A 256 29.45 7.11 7.57
C SER A 256 28.22 6.56 8.27
N THR A 257 27.02 7.04 7.91
CA THR A 257 25.87 6.15 8.00
C THR A 257 26.07 5.14 6.89
N SER A 258 26.58 3.97 7.27
CA SER A 258 26.57 2.78 6.45
C SER A 258 25.15 2.59 5.94
N GLN A 259 24.91 2.95 4.68
CA GLN A 259 23.87 2.36 3.87
C GLN A 259 24.18 0.85 3.86
N LYS A 260 23.68 0.12 4.86
CA LYS A 260 23.19 -1.22 4.59
C LYS A 260 22.01 -1.01 3.65
N GLN A 261 22.33 -0.85 2.36
CA GLN A 261 21.44 -1.22 1.29
C GLN A 261 21.06 -2.67 1.60
N LEU A 262 19.90 -2.84 2.23
CA LEU A 262 19.05 -3.98 1.96
C LEU A 262 18.84 -3.93 0.46
N GLN A 263 19.73 -4.60 -0.28
CA GLN A 263 19.44 -4.97 -1.64
C GLN A 263 18.08 -5.64 -1.57
N PRO A 264 17.06 -5.15 -2.29
CA PRO A 264 15.91 -5.98 -2.55
C PRO A 264 16.51 -7.19 -3.27
N LYS A 265 16.55 -8.34 -2.60
CA LYS A 265 16.58 -9.61 -3.32
C LYS A 265 15.33 -9.56 -4.17
N GLU A 266 15.49 -9.08 -5.40
CA GLU A 266 14.49 -9.22 -6.43
C GLU A 266 14.12 -10.68 -6.41
N SER A 267 12.89 -10.90 -5.97
CA SER A 267 12.27 -12.19 -5.86
C SER A 267 12.15 -12.72 -7.28
N LYS A 268 13.18 -13.46 -7.72
CA LYS A 268 13.09 -14.40 -8.85
C LYS A 268 11.95 -15.42 -8.67
N LEU A 269 11.29 -15.43 -7.51
CA LEU A 269 10.11 -16.24 -7.22
C LEU A 269 8.88 -15.81 -8.05
N MET A 270 8.74 -14.52 -8.40
CA MET A 270 7.61 -14.05 -9.21
C MET A 270 7.72 -14.44 -10.69
N GLN A 271 8.88 -14.91 -11.16
CA GLN A 271 8.99 -15.58 -12.47
C GLN A 271 8.72 -17.09 -12.37
N SER A 272 9.13 -17.75 -11.28
CA SER A 272 8.95 -19.21 -11.15
C SER A 272 7.50 -19.65 -10.86
N ILE A 273 6.64 -18.81 -10.29
CA ILE A 273 5.23 -19.18 -10.04
C ILE A 273 4.39 -19.17 -11.33
N TYR A 274 4.83 -18.44 -12.36
CA TYR A 274 4.10 -18.33 -13.63
C TYR A 274 4.56 -19.40 -14.65
N ASP A 275 5.81 -19.83 -14.63
CA ASP A 275 6.30 -20.83 -15.62
C ASP A 275 5.57 -22.19 -15.55
N ASP A 276 5.01 -22.58 -14.41
CA ASP A 276 4.34 -23.88 -14.26
C ASP A 276 2.88 -23.91 -14.75
N LYS A 277 2.19 -22.76 -14.85
CA LYS A 277 0.81 -22.70 -15.38
C LYS A 277 0.72 -22.30 -16.85
N PHE A 278 1.81 -21.78 -17.41
CA PHE A 278 1.85 -21.25 -18.79
C PHE A 278 2.73 -22.08 -19.73
N ARG A 279 3.23 -23.25 -19.28
CA ARG A 279 3.89 -24.22 -20.16
C ARG A 279 2.82 -24.90 -21.05
N PRO A 280 2.90 -24.79 -22.39
CA PRO A 280 1.96 -25.47 -23.28
C PRO A 280 2.20 -26.98 -23.16
N THR A 281 1.39 -27.66 -22.34
CA THR A 281 1.34 -29.11 -22.33
C THR A 281 0.60 -29.55 -23.58
N PHE A 282 1.35 -29.71 -24.67
CA PHE A 282 0.86 -30.40 -25.86
C PHE A 282 0.80 -31.90 -25.50
N GLN A 283 -0.34 -32.36 -25.00
CA GLN A 283 -0.65 -33.79 -24.92
C GLN A 283 -1.47 -34.18 -26.15
N PRO A 284 -0.89 -34.84 -27.15
CA PRO A 284 -1.67 -35.48 -28.19
C PRO A 284 -2.27 -36.76 -27.61
N GLY A 285 -3.59 -36.80 -27.40
CA GLY A 285 -4.32 -38.05 -27.26
C GLY A 285 -5.07 -38.35 -25.96
N ALA A 286 -5.64 -37.37 -25.27
CA ALA A 286 -6.62 -37.66 -24.21
C ALA A 286 -7.76 -36.64 -24.14
N SER A 287 -8.83 -36.89 -24.91
CA SER A 287 -10.16 -36.35 -24.60
C SER A 287 -11.16 -37.49 -24.64
N GLN A 288 -11.41 -38.08 -23.48
CA GLN A 288 -12.70 -38.71 -23.18
C GLN A 288 -13.54 -37.69 -22.40
N TYR A 289 -13.96 -36.61 -23.07
CA TYR A 289 -15.00 -35.75 -22.54
C TYR A 289 -16.33 -36.18 -23.17
N ARG A 290 -17.17 -36.87 -22.40
CA ARG A 290 -18.59 -37.05 -22.74
C ARG A 290 -19.32 -35.78 -22.30
N PRO A 291 -19.92 -34.99 -23.21
CA PRO A 291 -20.78 -33.90 -22.81
C PRO A 291 -22.08 -34.49 -22.26
N ASN A 292 -22.42 -34.12 -21.03
CA ASN A 292 -23.75 -34.34 -20.49
C ASN A 292 -24.66 -33.24 -21.08
N PHE A 293 -25.37 -33.57 -22.17
CA PHE A 293 -26.34 -32.67 -22.80
C PHE A 293 -27.59 -32.60 -21.93
N ASN A 294 -27.68 -31.59 -21.09
CA ASN A 294 -28.92 -31.20 -20.45
C ASN A 294 -28.98 -29.67 -20.23
N ASP A 295 -28.54 -28.91 -21.23
CA ASP A 295 -28.63 -27.44 -21.20
C ASP A 295 -29.52 -26.94 -22.34
N SER A 296 -30.77 -26.63 -21.96
CA SER A 296 -31.92 -26.18 -22.75
C SER A 296 -31.71 -24.88 -23.56
N LYS A 297 -30.49 -24.35 -23.64
CA LYS A 297 -30.17 -23.11 -24.36
C LYS A 297 -29.64 -23.33 -25.78
N ALA A 298 -29.06 -24.49 -26.09
CA ALA A 298 -28.59 -24.79 -27.45
C ALA A 298 -29.77 -25.01 -28.42
N ASP A 299 -30.86 -25.64 -27.96
CA ASP A 299 -32.05 -25.90 -28.80
C ASP A 299 -32.84 -24.62 -29.13
N GLN A 300 -32.77 -23.58 -28.29
CA GLN A 300 -33.43 -22.29 -28.56
C GLN A 300 -32.76 -21.45 -29.65
N ILE A 301 -31.49 -21.71 -29.96
CA ILE A 301 -30.78 -21.00 -31.04
C ILE A 301 -31.03 -21.69 -32.39
N MET A 302 -31.15 -23.02 -32.41
CA MET A 302 -31.48 -23.78 -33.62
C MET A 302 -32.94 -23.61 -34.07
N SER A 303 -33.89 -23.40 -33.14
CA SER A 303 -35.31 -23.24 -33.50
C SER A 303 -35.67 -21.89 -34.14
N LYS A 304 -34.74 -20.92 -34.17
CA LYS A 304 -34.97 -19.60 -34.79
C LYS A 304 -34.55 -19.53 -36.26
N PHE A 305 -33.88 -20.56 -36.78
CA PHE A 305 -33.44 -20.61 -38.17
C PHE A 305 -34.31 -21.49 -39.07
N TYR A 306 -35.29 -22.20 -38.49
CA TYR A 306 -36.24 -23.05 -39.21
C TYR A 306 -37.69 -22.68 -38.84
N HIS A 307 -38.09 -21.46 -39.18
CA HIS A 307 -39.48 -21.07 -39.42
C HIS A 307 -39.54 -19.87 -40.36
#